data_AF-A0A9W6RXV8-F1
#
_entry.id   AF-A0A9W6RXV8-F1
#
_cell.length_a   1.000
_cell.length_b   1.000
_cell.length_c   1.000
_cell.angle_alpha   90.00
_cell.angle_beta   90.00
_cell.angle_gamma   90.00
#
_symmetry.space_group_name_H-M   'P 1'
#
loop_
_entity.id
_entity.type
_entity.pdbx_description
1 polymer ?
#
loop_
_entity_poly.entity_id
_entity_poly.type
_entity_poly.pdbx_seq_one_letter_code
_entity_poly.pdbx_strand_id
1 'polypeptide(L)' 'MRQANVDLRVHDRVALDEIELYSEMLSAVASAERPLTVDEIDMVLGIGHTAQS' A
#
# COMPACT_ATOMS: atom_id res chain seq x y z
N MET A 1 17.01 -23.57 4.88
CA MET A 1 16.17 -22.50 5.47
C MET A 1 16.88 -21.18 5.22
N ARG A 2 16.46 -20.39 4.23
CA ARG A 2 17.05 -19.07 3.98
C ARG A 2 16.51 -18.16 5.08
N GLN A 3 17.27 -17.99 6.15
CA GLN A 3 17.01 -16.93 7.11
C GLN A 3 17.20 -15.62 6.34
N ALA A 4 16.10 -15.07 5.83
CA ALA A 4 16.09 -13.67 5.47
C ALA A 4 16.44 -12.94 6.77
N ASN A 5 17.65 -12.40 6.82
CA ASN A 5 18.03 -11.43 7.81
C ASN A 5 17.14 -10.21 7.53
N VAL A 6 15.91 -10.27 8.05
CA VAL A 6 14.98 -9.14 8.05
C VAL A 6 15.68 -8.14 8.95
N ASP A 7 16.35 -7.18 8.33
CA ASP A 7 17.03 -6.11 9.03
C ASP A 7 15.98 -5.39 9.88
N LEU A 8 15.98 -5.64 11.19
CA LEU A 8 15.01 -5.09 12.14
C LEU A 8 15.15 -3.56 12.32
N ARG A 9 16.09 -2.93 11.59
CA ARG A 9 16.25 -1.48 11.52
C ARG A 9 15.29 -0.83 10.53
N VAL A 10 14.57 -1.60 9.72
CA VAL A 10 13.49 -1.14 8.83
C VAL A 10 12.18 -0.92 9.60
N HIS A 11 12.28 -0.52 10.87
CA HIS A 11 11.19 0.05 11.65
C HIS A 11 11.33 1.58 11.71
N ASP A 12 11.61 2.18 10.56
CA ASP A 12 11.63 3.62 10.36
C ASP A 12 10.39 3.92 9.53
N ARG A 13 9.41 4.57 10.16
CA ARG A 13 8.05 4.97 9.71
C ARG A 13 7.66 4.73 8.25
N VAL A 14 8.49 5.12 7.28
CA VAL A 14 8.37 4.80 5.85
C VAL A 14 7.98 3.33 5.58
N ALA A 15 8.61 2.36 6.23
CA ALA A 15 8.30 0.95 5.99
C ALA A 15 6.93 0.53 6.55
N LEU A 16 6.50 1.17 7.64
CA LEU A 16 5.15 0.97 8.18
C LEU A 16 4.11 1.64 7.30
N ASP A 17 4.41 2.84 6.78
CA ASP A 17 3.57 3.55 5.82
C ASP A 17 3.42 2.74 4.52
N GLU A 18 4.50 2.09 4.06
CA GLU A 18 4.44 1.16 2.93
C GLU A 18 3.57 -0.07 3.24
N ILE A 19 3.70 -0.68 4.43
CA ILE A 19 2.86 -1.81 4.84
C ILE A 19 1.38 -1.40 4.91
N GLU A 20 1.09 -0.22 5.47
CA GLU A 20 -0.25 0.35 5.53
C GLU A 20 -0.83 0.52 4.13
N LEU A 21 -0.08 1.17 3.22
CA LEU A 21 -0.47 1.36 1.82
C LEU A 21 -0.76 0.03 1.11
N TYR A 22 0.12 -0.97 1.26
CA TYR A 22 -0.11 -2.30 0.67
C TYR A 22 -1.33 -2.99 1.29
N SER A 23 -1.58 -2.82 2.59
CA SER A 23 -2.73 -3.41 3.27
C SER A 23 -4.05 -2.79 2.81
N GLU A 24 -4.08 -1.48 2.55
CA GLU A 24 -5.23 -0.78 1.99
C GLU A 24 -5.50 -1.24 0.56
N MET A 25 -4.46 -1.38 -0.27
CA MET A 25 -4.60 -1.89 -1.63
C MET A 25 -5.14 -3.33 -1.64
N LEU A 26 -4.64 -4.21 -0.78
CA LEU A 26 -5.16 -5.58 -0.66
C LEU A 26 -6.60 -5.62 -0.17
N SER A 27 -6.98 -4.73 0.74
CA SER A 27 -8.35 -4.60 1.24
C SER A 27 -9.29 -4.15 0.12
N ALA A 28 -8.89 -3.15 -0.68
CA ALA A 28 -9.65 -2.70 -1.84
C ALA A 28 -9.86 -3.83 -2.85
N VAL A 29 -8.81 -4.58 -3.18
CA VAL A 29 -8.89 -5.76 -4.07
C VAL A 29 -9.82 -6.82 -3.49
N ALA A 30 -9.72 -7.12 -2.19
CA ALA A 30 -10.55 -8.13 -1.53
C ALA A 30 -12.04 -7.74 -1.52
N SER A 31 -12.34 -6.44 -1.49
CA SER A 31 -13.71 -5.91 -1.53
C SER A 31 -14.29 -5.81 -2.94
N ALA A 32 -13.44 -5.81 -3.97
CA ALA A 32 -13.87 -5.59 -5.34
C ALA A 32 -14.35 -6.91 -5.98
N GLU A 33 -15.50 -6.87 -6.64
CA GLU A 33 -16.04 -8.03 -7.39
C GLU A 33 -15.30 -8.28 -8.71
N ARG A 34 -14.46 -7.33 -9.12
CA ARG A 34 -13.69 -7.36 -10.36
C ARG A 34 -12.29 -6.79 -10.12
N PRO A 35 -11.34 -7.01 -11.03
CA PRO A 35 -10.06 -6.30 -10.98
C PRO A 35 -10.27 -4.79 -10.92
N LEU A 36 -9.46 -4.12 -10.09
CA LEU A 36 -9.45 -2.67 -10.00
C LEU A 36 -8.95 -2.06 -11.32
N THR A 37 -9.56 -0.96 -11.73
CA THR A 37 -9.03 -0.13 -12.80
C THR A 37 -7.82 0.66 -12.31
N VAL A 38 -7.06 1.21 -13.26
CA VAL A 38 -5.93 2.09 -12.94
C VAL A 38 -6.39 3.30 -12.14
N ASP A 39 -7.53 3.90 -12.49
CA ASP A 39 -8.09 5.04 -11.74
C ASP A 39 -8.47 4.66 -10.29
N GLU A 40 -8.98 3.45 -10.07
CA GLU A 40 -9.31 2.94 -8.73
C GLU A 40 -8.04 2.67 -7.91
N ILE A 41 -6.97 2.19 -8.55
CA ILE A 41 -5.66 2.03 -7.92
C ILE A 41 -5.08 3.39 -7.56
N ASP A 42 -5.11 4.36 -8.46
CA ASP A 42 -4.62 5.72 -8.22
C ASP A 42 -5.36 6.37 -7.05
N MET A 43 -6.67 6.19 -6.95
CA MET A 43 -7.46 6.67 -5.81
C MET A 43 -7.01 6.06 -4.47
N VAL A 44 -6.77 4.75 -4.41
CA VAL A 44 -6.28 4.08 -3.20
C VAL A 44 -4.85 4.52 -2.86
N LEU A 45 -4.02 4.76 -3.86
CA LEU A 45 -2.67 5.28 -3.68
C LEU A 45 -2.62 6.80 -3.42
N GLY A 46 -3.77 7.49 -3.43
CA GLY A 46 -3.86 8.95 -3.30
C GLY A 46 -3.28 9.73 -4.48
N ILE A 47 -2.99 9.08 -5.59
CA ILE A 47 -2.43 9.67 -6.80
C ILE A 47 -3.54 10.45 -7.52
N GLY A 48 -3.34 11.77 -7.70
CA GLY A 48 -4.30 12.65 -8.38
C GLY A 48 -5.25 13.42 -7.45
N HIS A 49 -5.23 13.17 -6.13
CA HIS A 49 -5.89 14.02 -5.14
C HIS A 49 -4.89 14.98 -4.49
N THR A 50 -4.15 15.77 -5.28
CA THR A 50 -3.44 16.95 -4.75
C THR A 50 -4.46 18.05 -4.46
N ALA A 51 -5.29 17.85 -3.44
CA ALA A 51 -6.04 18.92 -2.79
C ALA A 51 -5.32 19.24 -1.46
N GLN A 52 -4.34 20.14 -1.58
CA GLN A 52 -4.03 21.22 -0.62
C GLN A 52 -4.29 20.95 0.88
N SER A 53 -3.23 20.73 1.66
CA SER A 53 -2.85 21.52 2.86
C SER A 53 -1.53 21.03 3.43
#